data_AF-A0A7X4CY75-F1
#
_entry.id   AF-A0A7X4CY75-F1
#
_cell.length_a   1.000
_cell.length_b   1.000
_cell.length_c   1.000
_cell.angle_alpha   90.00
_cell.angle_beta   90.00
_cell.angle_gamma   90.00
#
_symmetry.space_group_name_H-M   'P 1'
#
loop_
_entity.id
_entity.type
_entity.pdbx_description
1 polymer ?
#
loop_
_entity_poly.entity_id
_entity_poly.type
_entity_poly.pdbx_seq_one_letter_code
_entity_poly.pdbx_strand_id
1 'polypeptide(L)' 'MIAPVRTRKAAAKVDPGNPATWGKVSRNAPCPCGSGKKYKHCHGRV' A
#
# COMPACT_ATOMS: atom_id res chain seq x y z
N MET A 1 -5.68 32.85 0.74
CA MET A 1 -4.75 31.84 0.20
C MET A 1 -4.88 30.56 1.04
N ILE A 2 -5.72 29.60 0.64
CA ILE A 2 -5.94 28.35 1.40
C ILE A 2 -5.09 27.25 0.77
N ALA A 3 -4.14 26.74 1.56
CA ALA A 3 -3.27 25.62 1.20
C ALA A 3 -4.06 24.30 1.17
N PRO A 4 -3.74 23.35 0.28
CA PRO A 4 -4.44 22.06 0.25
C PRO A 4 -4.04 21.24 1.47
N VAL A 5 -5.05 20.74 2.19
CA VAL A 5 -4.90 19.85 3.32
C VAL A 5 -4.18 18.60 2.83
N ARG A 6 -2.93 18.41 3.25
CA ARG A 6 -2.10 17.27 2.86
C ARG A 6 -2.69 16.03 3.52
N THR A 7 -3.48 15.30 2.75
CA THR A 7 -4.21 14.10 3.19
C THR A 7 -3.23 13.07 3.76
N ARG A 8 -3.62 12.52 4.90
CA ARG A 8 -2.83 11.66 5.79
C ARG A 8 -2.05 10.58 5.02
N LYS A 9 -0.72 10.68 5.06
CA LYS A 9 0.22 9.67 4.57
C LYS A 9 0.23 8.48 5.55
N ALA A 10 -0.80 7.64 5.50
CA ALA A 10 -0.84 6.39 6.26
C ALA A 10 -0.24 5.27 5.40
N ALA A 11 1.08 5.28 5.24
CA ALA A 11 1.82 4.08 4.92
C ALA A 11 2.58 3.73 6.20
N ALA A 12 1.89 3.02 7.11
CA ALA A 12 2.56 2.27 8.14
C ALA A 12 3.69 1.47 7.46
N LYS A 13 4.86 1.40 8.08
CA LYS A 13 6.03 0.69 7.56
C LYS A 13 5.69 -0.78 7.28
N VAL A 14 5.20 -1.06 6.07
CA VAL A 14 4.91 -2.41 5.62
C VAL A 14 6.13 -2.87 4.84
N ASP A 15 6.76 -3.94 5.30
CA ASP A 15 8.05 -4.38 4.79
C ASP A 15 7.88 -5.02 3.39
N PRO A 16 8.39 -4.42 2.29
CA PRO A 16 8.14 -4.89 0.92
C PRO A 16 8.53 -6.34 0.63
N GLY A 17 9.44 -6.91 1.43
CA GLY A 17 9.94 -8.27 1.26
C GLY A 17 9.13 -9.35 1.98
N ASN A 18 8.18 -8.98 2.85
CA ASN A 18 7.46 -9.97 3.65
C ASN A 18 5.93 -9.74 3.61
N PRO A 19 5.17 -10.45 2.74
CA PRO A 19 3.72 -10.28 2.63
C PRO A 19 2.96 -10.65 3.92
N ALA A 20 3.57 -11.38 4.86
CA ALA A 20 2.96 -11.69 6.16
C ALA A 20 2.92 -10.47 7.10
N THR A 21 3.82 -9.50 6.93
CA THR A 21 3.82 -8.26 7.73
C THR A 21 2.77 -7.27 7.26
N TRP A 22 2.10 -7.55 6.13
CA TRP A 22 1.16 -6.64 5.50
C TRP A 22 -0.22 -6.66 6.15
N GLY A 23 -0.48 -7.65 7.01
CA GLY A 23 -1.76 -7.81 7.69
C GLY A 23 -2.93 -7.85 6.70
N LYS A 24 -4.00 -7.09 6.97
CA LYS A 24 -5.15 -6.94 6.06
C LYS A 24 -4.90 -5.85 5.01
N VAL A 25 -3.98 -6.08 4.07
CA VAL A 25 -3.92 -5.26 2.84
C VAL A 25 -5.11 -5.59 1.95
N SER A 26 -5.91 -4.57 1.63
CA SER A 26 -7.00 -4.72 0.66
C SER A 26 -6.45 -5.10 -0.71
N ARG A 27 -7.05 -6.10 -1.37
CA ARG A 27 -6.68 -6.55 -2.72
C ARG A 27 -6.70 -5.44 -3.78
N ASN A 28 -7.51 -4.39 -3.58
CA ASN A 28 -7.60 -3.25 -4.49
C ASN A 28 -6.66 -2.09 -4.14
N ALA A 29 -6.04 -2.09 -2.95
CA ALA A 29 -5.11 -1.04 -2.53
C ALA A 29 -3.81 -1.08 -3.36
N PRO A 30 -3.06 0.03 -3.46
CA PRO A 30 -1.72 0.02 -4.03
C PRO A 30 -0.83 -0.97 -3.27
N CYS A 31 0.00 -1.72 -4.00
CA CYS A 31 0.93 -2.67 -3.41
C CYS A 31 1.92 -1.90 -2.52
N PRO A 32 2.08 -2.29 -1.25
CA PRO A 32 3.06 -1.66 -0.35
C PRO A 32 4.51 -1.89 -0.79
N CYS A 33 4.73 -2.81 -1.74
CA CYS A 33 6.02 -3.03 -2.39
C CYS A 33 6.52 -1.89 -3.28
N GLY A 34 5.74 -0.82 -3.47
CA GLY A 34 6.14 0.33 -4.28
C GLY A 34 6.10 0.09 -5.80
N SER A 35 5.59 -1.05 -6.28
CA SER A 35 5.54 -1.37 -7.72
C SER A 35 4.52 -0.55 -8.52
N GLY A 36 3.73 0.30 -7.86
CA GLY A 36 2.63 1.07 -8.48
C GLY A 36 1.42 0.23 -8.91
N LYS A 37 1.49 -1.11 -8.79
CA LYS A 37 0.38 -2.03 -9.11
C LYS A 37 -0.52 -2.24 -7.89
N LYS A 38 -1.78 -2.63 -8.11
CA LYS A 38 -2.69 -3.03 -7.01
C LYS A 38 -2.20 -4.33 -6.36
N TYR A 39 -2.46 -4.53 -5.07
CA TYR A 39 -2.02 -5.72 -4.32
C TYR A 39 -2.40 -7.04 -5.04
N LYS A 40 -3.64 -7.16 -5.53
CA LYS A 40 -4.11 -8.33 -6.30
C LYS A 40 -3.38 -8.60 -7.62
N HIS A 41 -2.70 -7.61 -8.18
CA HIS A 41 -1.95 -7.72 -9.44
C HIS A 41 -0.43 -7.78 -9.20
N CYS A 42 0.00 -7.87 -7.94
CA CYS A 42 1.39 -7.91 -7.55
C CYS A 42 1.59 -9.08 -6.57
N HIS A 43 1.81 -8.82 -5.29
CA HIS A 43 2.13 -9.86 -4.30
C HIS A 43 0.91 -10.59 -3.72
N GLY A 44 -0.31 -10.11 -3.98
CA GLY A 44 -1.57 -10.79 -3.67
C GLY A 44 -2.16 -11.54 -4.86
N ARG A 45 -1.33 -11.80 -5.89
CA ARG A 45 -1.68 -12.66 -7.03
C ARG A 45 -1.50 -14.11 -6.58
N VAL A 46 -2.58 -14.67 -6.06
CA VAL A 46 -2.78 -16.12 -6.03
C VAL A 46 -3.22 -16.57 -7.42
#